data_AF-A0A0D6ZDQ0-F1
#
_entry.id   AF-A0A0D6ZDQ0-F1
#
_cell.length_a   1.000
_cell.length_b   1.000
_cell.length_c   1.000
_cell.angle_alpha   90.00
_cell.angle_beta   90.00
_cell.angle_gamma   90.00
#
_symmetry.space_group_name_H-M   'P 1'
#
loop_
_entity.id
_entity.type
_entity.pdbx_description
1 polymer ?
#
loop_
_entity_poly.entity_id
_entity_poly.type
_entity_poly.pdbx_seq_one_letter_code
_entity_poly.pdbx_strand_id
1 'polypeptide(L)' 'MGINRKITNNSNFKVFVVIGVIVFGGMALTSIIDANYYSEKNQLTEYRLFILIAAAVYYICLAYYEKQGNKG' A
#
# COMPACT_ATOMS: atom_id res chain seq x y z
N MET A 1 31.05 12.15 18.51
CA MET A 1 30.02 11.31 19.16
C MET A 1 29.06 10.83 18.08
N GLY A 2 29.08 9.53 17.78
CA GLY A 2 28.38 8.94 16.65
C GLY A 2 26.87 9.08 16.79
N ILE A 3 26.24 9.64 15.76
CA ILE A 3 24.80 9.65 15.57
C ILE A 3 24.39 8.19 15.35
N ASN A 4 24.15 7.48 16.45
CA ASN A 4 23.52 6.17 16.45
C ASN A 4 22.07 6.41 15.99
N ARG A 5 21.87 6.49 14.67
CA ARG A 5 20.56 6.22 14.09
C ARG A 5 20.22 4.81 14.54
N LYS A 6 19.43 4.68 15.59
CA LYS A 6 18.64 3.48 15.82
C LYS A 6 17.82 3.31 14.54
N ILE A 7 18.36 2.51 13.63
CA ILE A 7 17.58 1.84 12.60
C ILE A 7 16.69 0.91 13.43
N THR A 8 15.59 1.45 13.95
CA THR A 8 14.52 0.67 14.53
C THR A 8 14.01 -0.18 13.38
N ASN A 9 14.60 -1.38 13.25
CA ASN A 9 14.14 -2.43 12.37
C ASN A 9 12.78 -2.87 12.92
N ASN A 10 11.73 -2.10 12.64
CA ASN A 10 10.37 -2.53 12.87
C ASN A 10 10.07 -3.59 11.81
N SER A 11 10.42 -4.85 12.11
CA SER A 11 10.12 -5.99 11.23
C SER A 11 8.64 -6.00 10.83
N ASN A 12 7.78 -5.65 11.78
CA ASN A 12 6.34 -5.48 11.58
C ASN A 12 6.02 -4.44 10.50
N PHE A 13 6.67 -3.28 10.51
CA PHE A 13 6.47 -2.24 9.50
C PHE A 13 6.85 -2.73 8.10
N LYS A 14 8.02 -3.37 7.96
CA LYS A 14 8.45 -3.95 6.69
C LYS A 14 7.47 -5.01 6.18
N VAL A 15 6.93 -5.85 7.07
CA VAL A 15 5.91 -6.85 6.74
C VAL A 15 4.63 -6.19 6.23
N PHE A 16 4.13 -5.14 6.89
CA PHE A 16 2.95 -4.40 6.45
C PHE A 16 3.16 -3.72 5.09
N VAL A 17 4.33 -3.14 4.84
CA VAL A 17 4.67 -2.58 3.52
C VAL A 17 4.59 -3.66 2.43
N VAL A 18 5.19 -4.83 2.67
CA VAL A 18 5.19 -5.94 1.70
C VAL A 18 3.76 -6.47 1.46
N ILE A 19 2.96 -6.62 2.52
CA ILE A 19 1.55 -7.02 2.41
C ILE A 19 0.77 -6.01 1.56
N GLY A 20 0.94 -4.71 1.81
CA GLY A 20 0.31 -3.66 1.01
C GLY A 20 0.68 -3.77 -0.47
N VAL A 21 1.96 -3.95 -0.79
CA VAL A 21 2.42 -4.11 -2.18
C VAL A 21 1.79 -5.34 -2.85
N ILE A 22 1.72 -6.48 -2.16
CA ILE A 22 1.13 -7.71 -2.73
C ILE A 22 -0.38 -7.54 -2.94
N VAL A 23 -1.11 -6.98 -1.97
CA VAL A 23 -2.56 -6.84 -2.04
C VAL A 23 -2.95 -5.79 -3.10
N PHE A 24 -2.43 -4.57 -3.01
CA PHE A 24 -2.78 -3.51 -3.96
C PHE A 24 -2.17 -3.74 -5.35
N GLY A 25 -0.95 -4.30 -5.41
CA GLY A 25 -0.32 -4.70 -6.66
C GLY A 25 -1.08 -5.84 -7.35
N GLY A 26 -1.54 -6.83 -6.57
CA GLY A 26 -2.41 -7.90 -7.06
C GLY A 26 -3.72 -7.35 -7.63
N MET A 27 -4.42 -6.48 -6.89
CA MET A 27 -5.66 -5.84 -7.36
C MET A 27 -5.45 -5.00 -8.63
N ALA A 28 -4.32 -4.30 -8.74
CA ALA A 28 -3.97 -3.55 -9.95
C ALA A 28 -3.73 -4.49 -11.16
N LEU A 29 -3.03 -5.61 -10.95
CA LEU A 29 -2.84 -6.65 -11.98
C LEU A 29 -4.17 -7.25 -12.42
N THR A 30 -5.06 -7.59 -11.48
CA THR A 30 -6.40 -8.10 -11.81
C THR A 30 -7.17 -7.09 -12.65
N SER A 31 -7.10 -5.80 -12.30
CA SER A 31 -7.73 -4.73 -13.10
C SER A 31 -7.13 -4.56 -14.51
N ILE A 32 -5.87 -4.94 -14.73
CA ILE A 32 -5.25 -4.94 -16.07
C ILE A 32 -5.74 -6.15 -16.87
N ILE A 33 -5.87 -7.31 -16.23
CA ILE A 33 -6.37 -8.54 -16.86
C ILE A 33 -7.84 -8.35 -17.25
N ASP A 34 -8.67 -7.84 -16.33
CA ASP A 34 -10.07 -7.56 -16.59
C ASP A 34 -10.26 -6.53 -17.71
N ALA A 35 -9.35 -5.56 -17.86
CA ALA A 35 -9.44 -4.58 -18.94
C ALA A 35 -9.18 -5.17 -20.32
N ASN A 36 -8.44 -6.28 -20.38
CA ASN A 36 -8.22 -7.01 -21.62
C ASN A 36 -9.34 -8.00 -21.91
N TYR A 37 -10.07 -8.48 -20.89
CA TYR A 37 -11.11 -9.51 -21.03
C TYR A 37 -12.54 -8.95 -21.11
N TYR A 38 -12.85 -7.89 -20.37
CA TYR A 38 -14.18 -7.29 -20.28
C TYR A 38 -14.15 -5.84 -20.80
N SER A 39 -14.98 -5.56 -21.80
CA SER A 39 -15.02 -4.27 -22.51
C SER A 39 -15.84 -3.17 -21.79
N GLU A 40 -16.27 -3.40 -20.54
CA GLU A 40 -17.05 -2.46 -19.73
C GLU A 40 -16.15 -1.38 -19.08
N LYS A 41 -15.70 -0.44 -19.91
CA LYS A 41 -14.68 0.57 -19.57
C LYS A 41 -15.02 1.47 -18.37
N ASN A 42 -16.30 1.70 -18.07
CA ASN A 42 -16.70 2.60 -16.98
C ASN A 42 -16.48 1.97 -15.60
N GLN A 43 -16.90 0.72 -15.39
CA GLN A 43 -16.73 0.04 -14.10
C GLN A 43 -15.26 -0.21 -13.77
N LEU A 44 -14.43 -0.50 -14.79
CA LEU A 44 -13.01 -0.70 -14.57
C LEU A 44 -12.27 0.57 -14.12
N THR A 45 -12.68 1.73 -14.62
CA THR A 45 -12.05 3.00 -14.26
C THR A 45 -12.39 3.36 -12.81
N GLU A 46 -13.64 3.18 -12.40
CA GLU A 46 -14.07 3.35 -11.00
C GLU A 46 -13.33 2.39 -10.06
N TYR A 47 -13.18 1.12 -10.47
CA TYR A 47 -12.44 0.11 -9.70
C TYR A 47 -10.95 0.47 -9.53
N ARG A 48 -10.29 0.94 -10.60
CA ARG A 48 -8.88 1.42 -10.52
C ARG A 48 -8.73 2.61 -9.60
N LEU A 49 -9.67 3.56 -9.69
CA LEU A 49 -9.67 4.75 -8.85
C LEU A 49 -9.88 4.38 -7.38
N PHE A 50 -10.75 3.41 -7.10
CA PHE A 50 -10.95 2.84 -5.77
C PHE A 50 -9.68 2.18 -5.22
N ILE A 51 -8.99 1.35 -6.02
CA ILE A 51 -7.72 0.72 -5.61
C ILE A 51 -6.67 1.78 -5.25
N LEU A 52 -6.55 2.84 -6.07
CA LEU A 52 -5.62 3.94 -5.83
C LEU A 52 -5.90 4.67 -4.52
N ILE A 53 -7.18 4.99 -4.26
CA ILE A 53 -7.60 5.67 -3.03
C ILE A 53 -7.36 4.76 -1.82
N ALA A 54 -7.73 3.48 -1.90
CA ALA A 54 -7.53 2.52 -0.83
C ALA A 54 -6.05 2.31 -0.50
N ALA A 55 -5.20 2.22 -1.53
CA ALA A 55 -3.75 2.13 -1.36
C ALA A 55 -3.19 3.39 -0.67
N ALA A 56 -3.61 4.58 -1.11
CA ALA A 56 -3.17 5.83 -0.49
C ALA A 56 -3.55 5.90 0.99
N VAL A 57 -4.81 5.57 1.34
CA VAL A 57 -5.28 5.54 2.74
C VAL A 57 -4.47 4.53 3.57
N TYR A 58 -4.19 3.35 3.04
CA TYR A 58 -3.41 2.33 3.73
C TYR A 58 -2.00 2.81 4.08
N TYR A 59 -1.26 3.36 3.10
CA TYR A 59 0.11 3.84 3.35
C TYR A 59 0.14 5.06 4.26
N ILE A 60 -0.88 5.93 4.20
CA ILE A 60 -1.03 7.04 5.14
C ILE A 60 -1.22 6.51 6.56
N CYS A 61 -2.15 5.57 6.78
CA CYS A 61 -2.34 4.93 8.09
C CYS A 61 -1.07 4.24 8.59
N LEU A 62 -0.34 3.55 7.70
CA LEU A 62 0.90 2.89 8.02
C LEU A 62 2.00 3.88 8.45
N ALA A 63 2.11 5.03 7.78
CA ALA A 63 3.02 6.10 8.15
C ALA A 63 2.66 6.74 9.50
N TYR A 64 1.36 6.89 9.79
CA TYR A 64 0.90 7.34 11.12
C TYR A 64 1.24 6.32 12.22
N TYR A 65 1.11 5.02 11.94
CA TYR A 65 1.44 3.95 12.86
C TYR A 65 2.95 3.93 13.19
N GLU A 66 3.81 4.06 12.17
CA GLU A 66 5.26 4.19 12.36
C GLU A 66 5.62 5.40 13.22
N LYS A 67 4.98 6.55 12.94
CA LYS A 67 5.22 7.80 13.69
C LYS A 67 4.81 7.70 15.16
N GLN A 68 3.79 6.91 15.51
CA GLN A 68 3.40 6.64 16.89
C GLN A 68 4.35 5.65 17.58
N GLY A 69 4.79 4.60 16.88
CA GLY A 69 5.75 3.63 17.41
C GLY A 69 7.15 4.21 17.68
N ASN A 70 7.51 5.33 17.06
CA ASN A 70 8.79 6.02 17.27
C ASN A 70 8.77 7.08 18.39
N LYS A 71 7.64 7.24 19.10
CA LYS A 71 7.47 8.17 20.24
C LYS A 71 7.43 7.49 21.62
N GLY A 72 7.53 6.15 21.68
CA GLY A 72 7.73 5.38 22.91
C GLY A 72 9.19 4.97 23.07
#